data_AF-A0A8B6HQ33-F1
#
_entry.id   AF-A0A8B6HQ33-F1
#
_cell.length_a   1.000
_cell.length_b   1.000
_cell.length_c   1.000
_cell.angle_alpha   90.00
_cell.angle_beta   90.00
_cell.angle_gamma   90.00
#
_symmetry.space_group_name_H-M   'P 1'
#
loop_
_entity.id
_entity.type
_entity.pdbx_description
1 polymer ?
#
loop_
_entity_poly.entity_id
_entity_poly.type
_entity_poly.pdbx_seq_one_letter_code
_entity_poly.pdbx_strand_id
1 'polypeptide(L)'
;MYFYNSLLICLLAVLFTSSDAASLSYNYFDEMAQSYCTSQGVGEWVFAIRRNCIGKSPRCNSICLEQRENILKAINGQRNSVACFDAYHVRKQHARLRVDSSNTQPDAGKVNMITYGYGSKGCSWRPNHCGPNYCCCKAFNS
;
A
#
# COMPACT_ATOMS: atom_id res chain seq x y z
N MET A 1 51.98 -22.50 -13.36
CA MET A 1 50.57 -22.87 -13.64
C MET A 1 49.62 -22.11 -12.70
N TYR A 2 49.57 -20.78 -12.78
CA TYR A 2 48.68 -19.94 -11.93
C TYR A 2 47.43 -19.44 -12.67
N PHE A 3 47.16 -19.92 -13.88
CA PHE A 3 46.08 -19.40 -14.73
C PHE A 3 44.71 -20.04 -14.49
N TYR A 4 44.63 -21.22 -13.88
CA TYR A 4 43.34 -21.92 -13.67
C TYR A 4 42.53 -21.40 -12.49
N ASN A 5 43.19 -20.82 -11.46
CA ASN A 5 42.51 -20.38 -10.24
C ASN A 5 41.81 -19.02 -10.38
N SER A 6 42.24 -18.15 -11.31
CA SER A 6 41.59 -16.86 -11.54
C SER A 6 40.35 -16.95 -12.43
N LEU A 7 40.29 -17.90 -13.37
CA LEU A 7 39.10 -18.09 -14.23
C LEU A 7 37.90 -18.66 -13.46
N LEU A 8 38.17 -19.55 -12.49
CA LEU A 8 37.12 -20.22 -11.71
C LEU A 8 36.38 -19.26 -10.77
N ILE A 9 37.09 -18.27 -10.23
CA ILE A 9 36.50 -17.24 -9.35
C ILE A 9 35.57 -16.31 -10.14
N CYS A 10 35.92 -15.94 -11.37
CA CYS A 10 35.05 -15.13 -12.23
C CYS A 10 33.78 -15.88 -12.66
N LEU A 11 33.87 -17.18 -12.96
CA LEU A 11 32.71 -18.01 -13.33
C LEU A 11 31.71 -18.17 -12.18
N LEU A 12 32.19 -18.25 -10.94
CA LEU A 12 31.32 -18.29 -9.76
C LEU A 12 30.67 -16.93 -9.47
N ALA A 13 31.38 -15.81 -9.70
CA ALA A 13 30.82 -14.46 -9.49
C ALA A 13 29.67 -14.12 -10.44
N VAL A 14 29.67 -14.67 -11.67
CA VAL A 14 28.59 -14.46 -12.64
C VAL A 14 27.32 -15.25 -12.27
N LEU A 15 27.44 -16.36 -11.53
CA LEU A 15 26.30 -17.21 -11.16
C LEU A 15 25.49 -16.70 -9.94
N PHE A 16 26.00 -15.72 -9.17
CA PHE A 16 25.32 -15.20 -7.98
C PHE A 16 24.61 -13.86 -8.16
N THR A 17 24.51 -13.34 -9.38
CA THR A 17 23.70 -12.15 -9.66
C THR A 17 22.29 -12.53 -10.11
N SER A 18 21.54 -13.22 -9.25
CA SER A 18 20.09 -13.28 -9.40
C SER A 18 19.54 -11.89 -9.05
N SER A 19 19.45 -11.03 -10.06
CA SER A 19 18.68 -9.79 -10.00
C SER A 19 17.21 -10.16 -9.87
N ASP A 20 16.75 -10.36 -8.63
CA ASP A 20 15.33 -10.37 -8.27
C ASP A 20 14.81 -8.93 -8.40
N ALA A 21 14.72 -8.45 -9.64
CA ALA A 21 13.83 -7.37 -9.98
C ALA A 21 12.41 -7.96 -9.91
N ALA A 22 11.88 -8.11 -8.70
CA ALA A 22 10.46 -8.30 -8.49
C ALA A 22 9.78 -7.19 -9.29
N SER A 23 9.16 -7.54 -10.41
CA SER A 23 8.57 -6.53 -11.29
C SER A 23 7.62 -5.71 -10.42
N LEU A 24 7.85 -4.40 -10.32
CA LEU A 24 6.91 -3.47 -9.74
C LEU A 24 5.65 -3.51 -10.62
N SER A 25 4.82 -4.52 -10.39
CA SER A 25 3.55 -4.67 -11.04
C SER A 25 2.66 -3.54 -10.53
N TYR A 26 2.20 -2.71 -11.45
CA TYR A 26 1.28 -1.61 -11.14
C TYR A 26 0.10 -2.13 -10.32
N ASN A 27 -0.07 -1.60 -9.10
CA ASN A 27 -1.13 -2.02 -8.18
C ASN A 27 -2.15 -0.90 -7.96
N TYR A 28 -3.20 -0.89 -8.79
CA TYR A 28 -4.31 0.06 -8.68
C TYR A 28 -5.06 -0.02 -7.35
N PHE A 29 -4.90 -1.07 -6.53
CA PHE A 29 -5.48 -1.11 -5.18
C PHE A 29 -4.88 -0.05 -4.27
N ASP A 30 -3.59 0.26 -4.41
CA ASP A 30 -2.92 1.30 -3.62
C ASP A 30 -3.43 2.68 -4.02
N GLU A 31 -3.54 2.93 -5.32
CA GLU A 31 -4.05 4.20 -5.86
C GLU A 31 -5.49 4.46 -5.42
N MET A 32 -6.34 3.44 -5.42
CA MET A 32 -7.71 3.54 -4.90
C MET A 32 -7.73 3.81 -3.39
N ALA A 33 -6.87 3.13 -2.62
CA ALA A 33 -6.78 3.36 -1.19
C ALA A 33 -6.27 4.77 -0.87
N GLN A 34 -5.25 5.25 -1.60
CA GLN A 34 -4.71 6.60 -1.48
C GLN A 34 -5.78 7.64 -1.82
N SER A 35 -6.52 7.43 -2.92
CA SER A 35 -7.62 8.31 -3.33
C SER A 35 -8.71 8.37 -2.28
N TYR A 36 -9.15 7.21 -1.75
CA TYR A 36 -10.12 7.15 -0.67
C TYR A 36 -9.61 7.90 0.57
N CYS A 37 -8.43 7.56 1.09
CA CYS A 37 -7.92 8.19 2.31
C CYS A 37 -7.78 9.71 2.13
N THR A 38 -7.28 10.16 0.97
CA THR A 38 -7.14 11.60 0.67
C THR A 38 -8.49 12.32 0.69
N SER A 39 -9.55 11.68 0.17
CA SER A 39 -10.91 12.24 0.22
C SER A 39 -11.45 12.43 1.65
N GLN A 40 -10.93 11.65 2.61
CA GLN A 40 -11.36 11.71 4.01
C GLN A 40 -10.49 12.66 4.87
N GLY A 41 -9.24 12.93 4.48
CA GLY A 41 -8.28 13.73 5.25
C GLY A 41 -8.10 15.15 4.69
N VAL A 42 -9.18 15.93 4.65
CA VAL A 42 -9.18 17.28 4.07
C VAL A 42 -8.17 18.21 4.77
N GLY A 43 -7.27 18.81 3.98
CA GLY A 43 -6.28 19.79 4.48
C GLY A 43 -5.04 19.17 5.14
N GLU A 44 -4.89 17.85 5.09
CA GLU A 44 -3.80 17.11 5.73
C GLU A 44 -2.95 16.37 4.69
N TRP A 45 -1.69 16.09 5.03
CA TRP A 45 -0.88 15.19 4.22
C TRP A 45 -1.29 13.75 4.54
N VAL A 46 -1.88 13.07 3.56
CA VAL A 46 -2.51 11.76 3.75
C VAL A 46 -1.71 10.65 3.07
N PHE A 47 -1.63 9.50 3.74
CA PHE A 47 -0.95 8.30 3.28
C PHE A 47 -1.86 7.08 3.47
N ALA A 48 -2.03 6.29 2.42
CA ALA A 48 -2.62 4.96 2.52
C ALA A 48 -1.52 3.92 2.67
N ILE A 49 -1.56 3.15 3.77
CA ILE A 49 -0.54 2.13 4.06
C ILE A 49 -1.19 0.76 4.06
N ARG A 50 -0.63 -0.18 3.28
CA ARG A 50 -1.08 -1.57 3.24
C ARG A 50 -0.96 -2.20 4.62
N ARG A 51 -2.02 -2.87 5.06
CA ARG A 51 -2.01 -3.68 6.28
C ARG A 51 -1.68 -5.13 5.93
N ASN A 52 -0.66 -5.68 6.57
CA ASN A 52 -0.38 -7.11 6.47
C ASN A 52 -1.43 -7.88 7.28
N CYS A 53 -2.25 -8.65 6.58
CA CYS A 53 -3.32 -9.45 7.16
C CYS A 53 -2.94 -10.92 7.42
N ILE A 54 -1.71 -11.32 7.11
CA ILE A 54 -1.22 -12.67 7.35
C ILE A 54 -0.50 -12.68 8.71
N GLY A 55 -0.94 -13.52 9.64
CA GLY A 55 -0.35 -13.63 10.97
C GLY A 55 -0.87 -12.59 11.96
N LYS A 56 0.02 -11.69 12.45
CA LYS A 56 -0.25 -10.79 13.61
C LYS A 56 -1.30 -9.69 13.35
N SER A 57 -1.64 -9.39 12.08
CA SER A 57 -2.66 -8.40 11.67
C SER A 57 -2.67 -7.11 12.52
N PRO A 58 -1.56 -6.34 12.57
CA PRO A 58 -1.41 -5.18 13.46
C PRO A 58 -2.51 -4.14 13.25
N ARG A 59 -2.84 -3.37 14.29
CA ARG A 59 -3.86 -2.31 14.19
C ARG A 59 -3.38 -1.19 13.28
N CYS A 60 -4.29 -0.52 12.59
CA CYS A 60 -3.93 0.60 11.72
C CYS A 60 -3.27 1.76 12.48
N ASN A 61 -3.68 2.00 13.73
CA ASN A 61 -2.98 2.97 14.57
C ASN A 61 -1.50 2.61 14.79
N SER A 62 -1.20 1.34 15.05
CA SER A 62 0.18 0.86 15.20
C SER A 62 0.96 1.04 13.91
N ILE A 63 0.37 0.70 12.77
CA ILE A 63 1.01 0.86 11.46
C ILE A 63 1.36 2.33 11.18
N CYS A 64 0.45 3.28 11.42
CA CYS A 64 0.75 4.69 11.19
C CYS A 64 1.86 5.21 12.11
N LEU A 65 1.90 4.75 13.38
CA LEU A 65 2.95 5.13 14.32
C LEU A 65 4.30 4.50 13.97
N GLU A 66 4.32 3.23 13.58
CA GLU A 66 5.52 2.53 13.09
C GLU A 66 6.09 3.19 11.83
N GLN A 67 5.25 3.78 10.99
CA GLN A 67 5.65 4.48 9.77
C GLN A 67 5.88 5.99 9.96
N ARG A 68 5.84 6.49 11.20
CA ARG A 68 5.95 7.93 11.50
C ARG A 68 7.15 8.58 10.83
N GLU A 69 8.35 8.01 11.01
CA GLU A 69 9.58 8.58 10.45
C GLU A 69 9.54 8.65 8.92
N ASN A 70 9.05 7.60 8.26
CA ASN A 70 8.92 7.55 6.81
C ASN A 70 7.91 8.58 6.29
N ILE A 71 6.76 8.72 6.96
CA ILE A 71 5.73 9.71 6.62
C ILE A 71 6.29 11.12 6.76
N LEU A 72 6.92 11.44 7.89
CA LEU A 72 7.47 12.77 8.13
C LEU A 72 8.61 13.10 7.16
N LYS A 73 9.45 12.11 6.83
CA LYS A 73 10.48 12.25 5.81
C LYS A 73 9.89 12.51 4.41
N ALA A 74 8.81 11.81 4.03
CA ALA A 74 8.17 11.97 2.72
C ALA A 74 7.62 13.39 2.48
N ILE A 75 7.28 14.11 3.56
CA ILE A 75 6.83 15.50 3.50
C ILE A 75 7.92 16.50 3.91
N ASN A 76 9.20 16.10 3.90
CA ASN A 76 10.33 16.95 4.29
C ASN A 76 10.17 17.63 5.65
N GLY A 77 9.55 16.94 6.62
CA GLY A 77 9.36 17.46 7.98
C GLY A 77 8.38 18.64 8.11
N GLN A 78 7.51 18.88 7.11
CA GLN A 78 6.51 19.96 7.15
C GLN A 78 5.46 19.84 8.26
N ARG A 79 5.41 18.68 8.94
CA ARG A 79 4.55 18.38 10.09
C ARG A 79 5.36 17.65 11.14
N ASN A 80 4.86 17.58 12.37
CA ASN A 80 5.57 16.96 13.51
C ASN A 80 4.89 15.71 14.08
N SER A 81 3.63 15.48 13.72
CA SER A 81 2.79 14.42 14.28
C SER A 81 2.16 13.56 13.20
N VAL A 82 1.94 12.29 13.52
CA VAL A 82 1.32 11.30 12.65
C VAL A 82 0.26 10.53 13.43
N ALA A 83 -0.90 10.32 12.81
CA ALA A 83 -1.97 9.53 13.40
C ALA A 83 -2.71 8.72 12.33
N CYS A 84 -3.35 7.64 12.76
CA CYS A 84 -4.41 7.01 11.97
C CYS A 84 -5.70 7.81 12.17
N PHE A 85 -6.44 8.05 11.09
CA PHE A 85 -7.75 8.72 11.16
C PHE A 85 -8.89 7.95 10.48
N ASP A 86 -8.57 7.00 9.61
CA ASP A 86 -9.52 6.09 8.98
C ASP A 86 -8.82 4.77 8.60
N ALA A 87 -9.58 3.75 8.21
CA ALA A 87 -9.08 2.54 7.60
C ALA A 87 -10.03 2.06 6.48
N TYR A 88 -9.48 1.37 5.50
CA TYR A 88 -10.17 1.05 4.26
C TYR A 88 -10.00 -0.42 3.90
N HIS A 89 -11.05 -1.02 3.35
CA HIS A 89 -10.99 -2.34 2.74
C HIS A 89 -11.25 -2.24 1.24
N VAL A 90 -10.34 -2.81 0.46
CA VAL A 90 -10.56 -3.08 -0.96
C VAL A 90 -10.62 -4.57 -1.20
N ARG A 91 -11.71 -5.07 -1.77
CA ARG A 91 -11.85 -6.48 -2.09
C ARG A 91 -11.06 -6.81 -3.35
N LYS A 92 -9.95 -7.55 -3.19
CA LYS A 92 -9.07 -7.91 -4.31
C LYS A 92 -9.77 -8.79 -5.37
N GLN A 93 -10.75 -9.58 -4.95
CA GLN A 93 -11.59 -10.39 -5.84
C GLN A 93 -12.83 -9.59 -6.24
N HIS A 94 -12.88 -9.16 -7.50
CA HIS A 94 -14.01 -8.43 -8.10
C HIS A 94 -14.06 -8.70 -9.61
N ALA A 95 -15.21 -8.44 -10.23
CA ALA A 95 -15.34 -8.46 -11.67
C ALA A 95 -14.57 -7.28 -12.28
N ARG A 96 -13.72 -7.54 -13.27
CA ARG A 96 -13.07 -6.47 -14.03
C ARG A 96 -14.04 -5.99 -15.10
N LEU A 97 -14.48 -4.74 -14.98
CA LEU A 97 -15.21 -4.08 -16.05
C LEU A 97 -14.24 -3.69 -17.16
N ARG A 98 -14.72 -3.74 -18.40
CA ARG A 98 -13.97 -3.34 -19.59
C ARG A 98 -13.64 -1.87 -19.50
N VAL A 99 -12.37 -1.56 -19.74
CA VAL A 99 -11.94 -0.21 -20.07
C VAL A 99 -12.24 -0.02 -21.55
N ASP A 100 -13.39 0.58 -21.86
CA ASP A 100 -13.77 0.92 -23.22
C ASP A 100 -13.70 2.44 -23.39
N SER A 101 -12.77 2.91 -24.24
CA SER A 101 -12.58 4.32 -24.54
C SER A 101 -13.45 4.80 -25.71
N SER A 102 -14.29 3.92 -26.28
CA SER A 102 -15.29 4.34 -27.26
C SER A 102 -16.46 5.07 -26.59
N ASN A 103 -17.29 5.74 -27.40
CA ASN A 103 -18.51 6.40 -26.90
C ASN A 103 -19.56 5.40 -26.36
N THR A 104 -19.38 4.11 -26.58
CA THR A 104 -20.19 3.07 -25.96
C THR A 104 -19.55 2.62 -24.65
N GLN A 105 -20.27 2.75 -23.54
CA GLN A 105 -19.85 2.26 -22.22
C GLN A 105 -20.46 0.87 -21.98
N PRO A 106 -19.86 -0.24 -22.48
CA PRO A 106 -20.49 -1.56 -22.54
C PRO A 106 -20.84 -2.15 -21.16
N ASP A 107 -20.22 -1.62 -20.12
CA ASP A 107 -20.40 -2.05 -18.73
C ASP A 107 -21.05 -0.98 -17.84
N ALA A 108 -21.65 0.05 -18.44
CA ALA A 108 -22.46 1.01 -17.72
C ALA A 108 -23.56 0.30 -16.90
N GLY A 109 -23.68 0.65 -15.62
CA GLY A 109 -24.64 0.06 -14.69
C GLY A 109 -24.23 -1.29 -14.08
N LYS A 110 -23.08 -1.86 -14.46
CA LYS A 110 -22.58 -3.09 -13.82
C LYS A 110 -21.86 -2.77 -12.51
N VAL A 111 -22.07 -3.62 -11.50
CA VAL A 111 -21.38 -3.53 -10.22
C VAL A 111 -19.91 -3.93 -10.39
N ASN A 112 -19.01 -3.09 -9.89
CA ASN A 112 -17.57 -3.31 -9.92
C ASN A 112 -17.04 -3.68 -8.51
N MET A 113 -15.82 -3.25 -8.21
CA MET A 113 -15.11 -3.28 -6.93
C MET A 113 -16.03 -3.08 -5.72
N ILE A 114 -15.89 -3.96 -4.73
CA ILE A 114 -16.46 -3.76 -3.41
C ILE A 114 -15.40 -3.12 -2.52
N THR A 115 -15.75 -1.98 -1.92
CA THR A 115 -14.89 -1.28 -0.98
C THR A 115 -15.67 -0.89 0.28
N TYR A 116 -14.97 -0.71 1.39
CA TYR A 116 -15.59 -0.38 2.67
C TYR A 116 -14.71 0.54 3.51
N GLY A 117 -15.24 1.70 3.88
CA GLY A 117 -14.63 2.64 4.81
C GLY A 117 -15.04 2.33 6.25
N TYR A 118 -14.07 2.22 7.15
CA TYR A 118 -14.32 1.91 8.56
C TYR A 118 -14.50 3.15 9.44
N GLY A 119 -14.15 4.33 8.92
CA GLY A 119 -13.97 5.54 9.72
C GLY A 119 -12.86 5.37 10.76
N SER A 120 -12.83 6.30 11.72
CA SER A 120 -11.87 6.30 12.83
C SER A 120 -11.86 5.01 13.66
N LYS A 121 -12.99 4.29 13.71
CA LYS A 121 -13.09 2.97 14.37
C LYS A 121 -12.14 1.94 13.74
N GLY A 122 -11.87 2.07 12.44
CA GLY A 122 -10.92 1.25 11.68
C GLY A 122 -9.50 1.28 12.23
N CYS A 123 -9.08 2.40 12.82
CA CYS A 123 -7.74 2.55 13.42
C CYS A 123 -7.49 1.58 14.57
N SER A 124 -8.57 1.21 15.29
CA SER A 124 -8.55 0.28 16.42
C SER A 124 -9.02 -1.13 16.07
N TRP A 125 -9.34 -1.41 14.80
CA TRP A 125 -9.96 -2.66 14.38
C TRP A 125 -9.14 -3.89 14.79
N ARG A 126 -9.82 -4.92 15.30
CA ARG A 126 -9.17 -6.09 15.89
C ARG A 126 -8.47 -6.97 14.83
N PRO A 127 -7.39 -7.68 15.19
CA PRO A 127 -6.60 -8.50 14.26
C PRO A 127 -7.24 -9.80 13.78
N ASN A 128 -8.38 -10.20 14.35
CA ASN A 128 -8.96 -11.54 14.16
C ASN A 128 -9.53 -11.79 12.75
N HIS A 129 -9.68 -10.73 11.94
CA HIS A 129 -10.00 -10.82 10.52
C HIS A 129 -9.20 -9.76 9.75
N CYS A 130 -8.98 -9.99 8.45
CA CYS A 130 -8.51 -8.96 7.53
C CYS A 130 -9.66 -8.00 7.20
N GLY A 131 -10.09 -7.24 8.21
CA GLY A 131 -11.07 -6.15 8.10
C GLY A 131 -10.52 -5.05 7.20
N PRO A 132 -10.10 -3.87 7.69
CA PRO A 132 -9.36 -2.96 6.83
C PRO A 132 -8.07 -3.64 6.36
N ASN A 133 -7.77 -3.53 5.06
CA ASN A 133 -6.52 -3.98 4.46
C ASN A 133 -5.63 -2.80 4.02
N TYR A 134 -6.10 -1.57 4.22
CA TYR A 134 -5.34 -0.32 4.16
C TYR A 134 -5.64 0.54 5.39
N CYS A 135 -4.65 1.31 5.81
CA CYS A 135 -4.73 2.26 6.91
C CYS A 135 -4.58 3.68 6.36
N CYS A 136 -5.47 4.59 6.74
CA CYS A 136 -5.38 5.99 6.38
C CYS A 136 -4.63 6.74 7.49
N CYS A 137 -3.40 7.11 7.19
CA CYS A 137 -2.53 7.88 8.06
C CYS A 137 -2.50 9.33 7.62
N LYS A 138 -2.38 10.24 8.58
CA LYS A 138 -2.23 11.67 8.33
C LYS A 138 -1.02 12.23 9.04
N ALA A 139 -0.37 13.21 8.43
CA ALA A 139 0.60 14.05 9.11
C ALA A 139 0.00 15.44 9.37
N PHE A 140 0.14 15.90 10.61
CA PHE A 140 -0.48 17.13 11.12
C PHE A 140 0.42 17.81 12.16
N ASN A 141 0.06 19.03 12.56
CA ASN A 141 0.71 19.71 13.68
C ASN A 141 -0.13 19.48 14.93
N SER A 142 0.48 18.90 15.96
CA SER A 142 -0.12 18.75 17.30
C SER A 142 -0.14 20.07 18.04
#